data_AF-A0AAU4EV01-F1
#
_entry.id   AF-A0AAU4EV01-F1
#
_cell.length_a   1.000
_cell.length_b   1.000
_cell.length_c   1.000
_cell.angle_alpha   90.00
_cell.angle_beta   90.00
_cell.angle_gamma   90.00
#
_symmetry.space_group_name_H-M   'P 1'
#
loop_
_entity.id
_entity.type
_entity.pdbx_description
1 polymer ?
#
loop_
_entity_poly.entity_id
_entity_poly.type
_entity_poly.pdbx_seq_one_letter_code
_entity_poly.pdbx_strand_id
1 'polypeptide(L)'
;MDVLQEKGLTPLRVILGFSLLSTTLHYTHNTIRVADYPQLPGIPAVVAGVVVAFGWVLFTTFGYLGYRAYTRGRYPRALAFLLVYSLAGMITLGHFLTGVPQIPAFWFATIFTDSAAGLALWVFLIWAWATLNRVTLRDQVSTQH
;
A
#
# COMPACT_ATOMS: atom_id res chain seq x y z
N MET A 1 21.12 18.23 -4.18
CA MET A 1 19.98 17.45 -4.70
C MET A 1 19.25 16.83 -3.52
N ASP A 2 17.93 16.73 -3.61
CA ASP A 2 17.12 16.15 -2.56
C ASP A 2 17.32 14.63 -2.50
N VAL A 3 17.89 14.14 -1.40
CA VAL A 3 18.25 12.71 -1.21
C VAL A 3 17.02 11.81 -1.39
N LEU A 4 15.84 12.26 -0.97
CA LEU A 4 14.59 11.51 -1.13
C LEU A 4 14.25 11.38 -2.61
N GLN A 5 14.35 12.47 -3.37
CA GLN A 5 14.06 12.44 -4.79
C GLN A 5 15.09 11.63 -5.59
N GLU A 6 16.39 11.81 -5.30
CA GLU A 6 17.49 11.15 -6.01
C GLU A 6 17.53 9.64 -5.74
N LYS A 7 17.40 9.22 -4.47
CA LYS A 7 17.56 7.81 -4.07
C LYS A 7 16.24 7.08 -3.88
N GLY A 8 15.15 7.80 -3.60
CA GLY A 8 13.87 7.21 -3.24
C GLY A 8 12.88 7.05 -4.39
N LEU A 9 12.98 7.85 -5.46
CA LEU A 9 11.98 7.83 -6.53
C LEU A 9 11.93 6.50 -7.30
N THR A 10 13.08 5.92 -7.63
CA THR A 10 13.13 4.63 -8.33
C THR A 10 12.59 3.48 -7.48
N PRO A 11 13.06 3.27 -6.23
CA PRO A 11 12.45 2.28 -5.34
C PRO A 11 10.94 2.47 -5.16
N LEU A 12 10.49 3.71 -4.97
CA LEU A 12 9.06 4.01 -4.82
C LEU A 12 8.26 3.58 -6.06
N ARG A 13 8.74 3.89 -7.27
CA ARG A 13 8.08 3.48 -8.52
C ARG A 13 8.01 1.96 -8.66
N VAL A 14 9.08 1.25 -8.32
CA VAL A 14 9.11 -0.22 -8.37
C VAL A 14 8.12 -0.80 -7.38
N ILE A 15 8.13 -0.33 -6.12
CA ILE A 15 7.20 -0.78 -5.08
C ILE A 15 5.75 -0.52 -5.48
N LEU A 16 5.44 0.70 -5.96
CA LEU A 16 4.08 1.06 -6.38
C LEU A 16 3.62 0.30 -7.62
N GLY A 17 4.49 0.11 -8.61
CA GLY A 17 4.17 -0.67 -9.81
C GLY A 17 3.88 -2.12 -9.47
N PHE A 18 4.72 -2.74 -8.64
CA PHE A 18 4.52 -4.10 -8.14
C PHE A 18 3.24 -4.21 -7.29
N SER A 19 3.03 -3.25 -6.38
CA SER A 19 1.83 -3.21 -5.53
C SER A 19 0.56 -3.06 -6.36
N LEU A 20 0.55 -2.19 -7.37
CA LEU A 20 -0.60 -2.01 -8.25
C LEU A 20 -0.91 -3.29 -9.03
N LEU A 21 0.10 -3.95 -9.61
CA LEU A 21 -0.09 -5.22 -10.32
C LEU A 21 -0.67 -6.29 -9.40
N SER A 22 -0.03 -6.51 -8.25
CA SER A 22 -0.43 -7.53 -7.29
C SER A 22 -1.85 -7.29 -6.77
N THR A 23 -2.14 -6.06 -6.33
CA THR A 23 -3.44 -5.71 -5.75
C THR A 23 -4.55 -5.75 -6.79
N THR A 24 -4.25 -5.37 -8.05
CA THR A 24 -5.22 -5.50 -9.15
C THR A 24 -5.61 -6.96 -9.34
N LEU A 25 -4.64 -7.88 -9.42
CA LEU A 25 -4.92 -9.31 -9.58
C LEU A 25 -5.73 -9.86 -8.39
N HIS A 26 -5.27 -9.57 -7.17
CA HIS A 26 -5.92 -10.04 -5.96
C HIS A 26 -7.35 -9.49 -5.80
N TYR A 27 -7.55 -8.18 -5.84
CA TYR A 27 -8.87 -7.57 -5.63
C TYR A 27 -9.83 -7.89 -6.77
N THR A 28 -9.35 -8.05 -8.01
CA THR A 28 -10.19 -8.52 -9.12
C THR A 28 -10.73 -9.92 -8.82
N HIS A 29 -9.85 -10.85 -8.43
CA HIS A 29 -10.27 -12.19 -8.06
C HIS A 29 -11.21 -12.16 -6.84
N ASN A 30 -10.87 -11.41 -5.80
CA ASN A 30 -11.67 -11.29 -4.58
C ASN A 30 -13.05 -10.68 -4.83
N THR A 31 -13.18 -9.76 -5.79
CA THR A 31 -14.45 -9.18 -6.20
C THR A 31 -15.30 -10.17 -7.01
N ILE A 32 -14.71 -10.81 -8.03
CA ILE A 32 -15.44 -11.71 -8.95
C ILE A 32 -15.81 -13.03 -8.28
N ARG A 33 -14.90 -13.55 -7.44
CA ARG A 33 -15.04 -14.81 -6.71
C ARG A 33 -15.34 -14.59 -5.24
N VAL A 34 -16.04 -13.52 -4.90
CA VAL A 34 -16.33 -13.15 -3.50
C VAL A 34 -16.93 -14.32 -2.70
N ALA A 35 -17.76 -15.17 -3.31
CA ALA A 35 -18.35 -16.34 -2.67
C ALA A 35 -17.34 -17.43 -2.28
N ASP A 36 -16.17 -17.46 -2.91
CA ASP A 36 -15.07 -18.40 -2.63
C ASP A 36 -14.19 -17.92 -1.44
N TYR A 37 -14.45 -16.72 -0.90
CA TYR A 37 -13.76 -16.16 0.27
C TYR A 37 -14.61 -16.28 1.55
N PRO A 38 -14.01 -16.15 2.75
CA PRO A 38 -14.77 -16.11 4.00
C PRO A 38 -15.84 -15.00 3.99
N GLN A 39 -17.09 -15.37 4.21
CA GLN A 39 -18.22 -14.44 4.20
C GLN A 39 -18.40 -13.78 5.57
N LEU A 40 -18.79 -12.50 5.54
CA LEU A 40 -19.20 -11.78 6.73
C LEU A 40 -20.68 -12.09 7.03
N PRO A 41 -21.02 -12.58 8.25
CA PRO A 41 -22.40 -12.88 8.60
C PRO A 41 -23.32 -11.67 8.41
N GLY A 42 -24.46 -11.88 7.75
CA GLY A 42 -25.45 -10.82 7.50
C GLY A 42 -25.14 -9.87 6.35
N ILE A 43 -24.03 -10.05 5.63
CA ILE A 43 -23.67 -9.24 4.45
C ILE A 43 -23.86 -10.08 3.17
N PRO A 44 -24.72 -9.66 2.23
CA PRO A 44 -24.86 -10.35 0.95
C PRO A 44 -23.55 -10.33 0.15
N ALA A 45 -23.21 -11.44 -0.51
CA ALA A 45 -21.97 -11.59 -1.26
C ALA A 45 -21.75 -10.48 -2.32
N VAL A 46 -22.81 -10.07 -3.02
CA VAL A 46 -22.75 -8.96 -4.00
C VAL A 46 -22.34 -7.64 -3.34
N VAL A 47 -22.89 -7.35 -2.15
CA VAL A 47 -22.54 -6.14 -1.39
C VAL A 47 -21.09 -6.21 -0.94
N ALA A 48 -20.64 -7.37 -0.45
CA ALA A 48 -19.23 -7.57 -0.08
C ALA A 48 -18.29 -7.34 -1.28
N GLY A 49 -18.63 -7.86 -2.47
CA GLY A 49 -17.85 -7.65 -3.69
C GLY A 49 -17.76 -6.18 -4.09
N VAL A 50 -18.85 -5.41 -3.99
CA VAL A 50 -18.85 -3.96 -4.23
C VAL A 50 -17.95 -3.23 -3.25
N VAL A 51 -18.00 -3.59 -1.96
CA VAL A 51 -17.14 -3.00 -0.92
C VAL A 51 -15.66 -3.27 -1.19
N VAL A 52 -15.30 -4.49 -1.60
CA VAL A 52 -13.94 -4.86 -1.98
C VAL A 52 -13.45 -4.03 -3.16
N ALA A 53 -14.25 -3.95 -4.23
CA ALA A 53 -13.90 -3.17 -5.43
C ALA A 53 -13.73 -1.68 -5.10
N PHE A 54 -14.64 -1.12 -4.30
CA PHE A 54 -14.55 0.26 -3.84
C PHE A 54 -13.30 0.49 -2.98
N GLY A 55 -13.00 -0.43 -2.07
CA GLY A 55 -11.80 -0.41 -1.24
C GLY A 55 -10.53 -0.32 -2.07
N TRP A 56 -10.42 -1.14 -3.13
CA TRP A 56 -9.29 -1.08 -4.06
C TRP A 56 -9.13 0.30 -4.70
N VAL A 57 -10.21 0.89 -5.21
CA VAL A 57 -10.20 2.23 -5.83
C VAL A 57 -9.77 3.28 -4.82
N LEU A 58 -10.32 3.23 -3.61
CA LEU A 58 -10.02 4.17 -2.54
C LEU A 58 -8.53 4.12 -2.16
N PHE A 59 -8.00 2.93 -1.86
CA PHE A 59 -6.59 2.76 -1.51
C PHE A 59 -5.66 3.15 -2.66
N THR A 60 -5.96 2.74 -3.90
CA THR A 60 -5.16 3.11 -5.07
C THR A 60 -5.12 4.62 -5.29
N THR A 61 -6.21 5.32 -5.00
CA THR A 61 -6.25 6.79 -5.01
C THR A 61 -5.25 7.37 -4.01
N PHE A 62 -5.16 6.84 -2.79
CA PHE A 62 -4.13 7.24 -1.83
C PHE A 62 -2.71 6.97 -2.34
N GLY A 63 -2.46 5.81 -2.96
CA GLY A 63 -1.17 5.49 -3.59
C GLY A 63 -0.78 6.52 -4.65
N TYR A 64 -1.71 6.86 -5.55
CA TYR A 64 -1.51 7.89 -6.57
C TYR A 64 -1.25 9.28 -5.99
N LEU A 65 -2.06 9.70 -5.01
CA LEU A 65 -1.90 11.00 -4.35
C LEU A 65 -0.56 11.09 -3.60
N GLY A 66 -0.14 9.98 -2.97
CA GLY A 66 1.15 9.83 -2.31
C GLY A 66 2.31 10.00 -3.29
N TYR A 67 2.30 9.28 -4.41
CA TYR A 67 3.29 9.41 -5.48
C TYR A 67 3.35 10.83 -6.06
N ARG A 68 2.20 11.44 -6.34
CA ARG A 68 2.12 12.81 -6.85
C ARG A 68 2.65 13.83 -5.84
N ALA A 69 2.41 13.65 -4.55
CA ALA A 69 2.98 14.51 -3.51
C ALA A 69 4.50 14.31 -3.41
N TYR A 70 4.99 13.06 -3.51
CA TYR A 70 6.41 12.72 -3.44
C TYR A 70 7.21 13.38 -4.57
N THR A 71 6.72 13.26 -5.81
CA THR A 71 7.35 13.86 -7.00
C THR A 71 7.35 15.39 -7.00
N ARG A 72 6.55 16.01 -6.13
CA ARG A 72 6.49 17.47 -5.93
C ARG A 72 7.26 17.94 -4.68
N GLY A 73 8.05 17.06 -4.06
CA GLY A 73 8.81 17.37 -2.85
C GLY A 73 7.96 17.56 -1.58
N ARG A 74 6.66 17.23 -1.60
CA ARG A 74 5.75 17.43 -0.46
C ARG A 74 5.77 16.21 0.46
N TYR A 75 6.92 15.90 1.06
CA TYR A 75 7.18 14.62 1.70
C TYR A 75 6.25 14.26 2.86
N PRO A 76 5.94 15.12 3.85
CA PRO A 76 5.05 14.72 4.94
C PRO A 76 3.67 14.26 4.43
N ARG A 77 3.12 14.98 3.44
CA ARG A 77 1.85 14.62 2.80
C ARG A 77 1.98 13.34 1.97
N ALA A 78 3.10 13.16 1.27
CA ALA A 78 3.37 11.95 0.51
C ALA A 78 3.40 10.71 1.41
N LEU A 79 4.17 10.77 2.50
CA LEU A 79 4.32 9.67 3.45
C LEU A 79 2.99 9.32 4.13
N ALA A 80 2.17 10.31 4.50
CA ALA A 80 0.85 10.07 5.06
C ALA A 80 -0.07 9.29 4.09
N PHE A 81 -0.14 9.70 2.82
CA PHE A 81 -0.96 9.00 1.83
C PHE A 81 -0.41 7.60 1.48
N LEU A 82 0.91 7.46 1.37
CA LEU A 82 1.55 6.17 1.11
C LEU A 82 1.40 5.22 2.30
N LEU A 83 1.35 5.73 3.54
CA LEU A 83 1.04 4.93 4.73
C LEU A 83 -0.39 4.40 4.69
N VAL A 84 -1.37 5.21 4.29
CA VAL A 84 -2.75 4.72 4.10
C VAL A 84 -2.79 3.65 3.01
N TYR A 85 -2.09 3.87 1.89
CA TYR A 85 -2.03 2.89 0.81
C TYR A 85 -1.38 1.56 1.23
N SER A 86 -0.34 1.59 2.06
CA SER A 86 0.34 0.36 2.51
C SER A 86 -0.55 -0.55 3.36
N LEU A 87 -1.59 0.01 4.03
CA LEU A 87 -2.58 -0.77 4.76
C LEU A 87 -3.37 -1.72 3.85
N ALA A 88 -3.57 -1.36 2.59
CA ALA A 88 -4.29 -2.19 1.62
C ALA A 88 -3.65 -3.58 1.48
N GLY A 89 -2.31 -3.65 1.49
CA GLY A 89 -1.55 -4.90 1.43
C GLY A 89 -1.43 -5.61 2.78
N MET A 90 -1.50 -4.89 3.91
CA MET A 90 -1.45 -5.51 5.25
C MET A 90 -2.76 -6.18 5.63
N ILE A 91 -3.89 -5.58 5.23
CA ILE A 91 -5.22 -6.09 5.54
C ILE A 91 -5.52 -7.40 4.79
N THR A 92 -4.84 -7.69 3.68
CA THR A 92 -5.09 -8.92 2.90
C THR A 92 -4.78 -10.19 3.69
N LEU A 93 -3.80 -10.17 4.61
CA LEU A 93 -3.55 -11.28 5.54
C LEU A 93 -4.72 -11.51 6.50
N GLY A 94 -5.58 -10.51 6.70
CA GLY A 94 -6.79 -10.60 7.50
C GLY A 94 -7.77 -11.67 7.01
N HIS A 95 -7.69 -12.11 5.74
CA HIS A 95 -8.48 -13.25 5.25
C HIS A 95 -8.34 -14.45 6.19
N PHE A 96 -7.11 -14.79 6.58
CA PHE A 96 -6.80 -15.95 7.41
C PHE A 96 -7.27 -15.85 8.86
N LEU A 97 -7.69 -14.67 9.32
CA LEU A 97 -8.29 -14.49 10.65
C LEU A 97 -9.76 -14.92 10.69
N THR A 98 -10.41 -14.99 9.52
CA THR A 98 -11.84 -15.29 9.40
C THR A 98 -12.11 -16.65 8.71
N GLY A 99 -11.08 -17.23 8.09
CA GLY A 99 -11.13 -18.53 7.44
C GLY A 99 -10.11 -18.64 6.31
N VAL A 100 -9.96 -19.83 5.73
CA VAL A 100 -9.09 -20.02 4.56
C VAL A 100 -9.94 -19.91 3.28
N PRO A 101 -9.63 -18.98 2.36
CA PRO A 101 -10.31 -18.90 1.07
C PRO A 101 -10.30 -20.24 0.31
N GLN A 102 -11.41 -20.61 -0.29
CA GLN A 102 -11.57 -21.82 -1.09
C GLN A 102 -11.19 -21.55 -2.56
N ILE A 103 -9.95 -21.12 -2.77
CA ILE A 103 -9.45 -20.65 -4.06
C ILE A 103 -8.26 -21.51 -4.53
N PRO A 104 -7.96 -21.55 -5.84
CA PRO A 104 -6.75 -22.21 -6.34
C PRO A 104 -5.45 -21.64 -5.72
N ALA A 105 -4.45 -22.51 -5.50
CA ALA A 105 -3.15 -22.17 -4.89
C ALA A 105 -2.48 -20.92 -5.49
N PHE A 106 -2.61 -20.73 -6.80
CA PHE A 106 -2.10 -19.56 -7.52
C PHE A 106 -2.59 -18.23 -6.92
N TRP A 107 -3.86 -18.14 -6.51
CA TRP A 107 -4.45 -16.91 -5.98
C TRP A 107 -4.02 -16.60 -4.54
N PHE A 108 -3.51 -17.59 -3.80
CA PHE A 108 -2.83 -17.31 -2.54
C PHE A 108 -1.55 -16.52 -2.77
N ALA A 109 -0.84 -16.77 -3.87
CA ALA A 109 0.37 -16.01 -4.19
C ALA A 109 0.07 -14.52 -4.29
N THR A 110 -1.08 -14.13 -4.88
CA THR A 110 -1.47 -12.71 -4.98
C THR A 110 -1.75 -12.06 -3.62
N ILE A 111 -2.28 -12.82 -2.65
CA ILE A 111 -2.48 -12.35 -1.26
C ILE A 111 -1.12 -12.08 -0.59
N PHE A 112 -0.17 -13.01 -0.75
CA PHE A 112 1.16 -12.88 -0.18
C PHE A 112 1.99 -11.78 -0.85
N THR A 113 1.90 -11.63 -2.17
CA THR A 113 2.61 -10.55 -2.87
C THR A 113 2.04 -9.18 -2.54
N ASP A 114 0.73 -9.06 -2.28
CA ASP A 114 0.13 -7.83 -1.74
C ASP A 114 0.72 -7.47 -0.38
N SER A 115 0.84 -8.47 0.49
CA SER A 115 1.44 -8.31 1.82
C SER A 115 2.89 -7.91 1.73
N ALA A 116 3.67 -8.56 0.86
CA ALA A 116 5.07 -8.22 0.63
C ALA A 116 5.22 -6.79 0.08
N ALA A 117 4.36 -6.37 -0.84
CA ALA A 117 4.36 -5.02 -1.39
C ALA A 117 4.05 -3.96 -0.32
N GLY A 118 3.05 -4.21 0.53
CA GLY A 118 2.72 -3.35 1.65
C GLY A 118 3.89 -3.24 2.64
N LEU A 119 4.54 -4.35 2.98
CA LEU A 119 5.71 -4.36 3.86
C LEU A 119 6.90 -3.60 3.24
N ALA A 120 7.16 -3.78 1.95
CA ALA A 120 8.19 -3.04 1.24
C ALA A 120 7.91 -1.52 1.28
N LEU A 121 6.64 -1.12 1.14
CA LEU A 121 6.25 0.28 1.28
C LEU A 121 6.43 0.79 2.71
N TRP A 122 6.15 -0.01 3.74
CA TRP A 122 6.46 0.33 5.13
C TRP A 122 7.95 0.55 5.37
N VAL A 123 8.81 -0.34 4.88
CA VAL A 123 10.27 -0.18 4.97
C VAL A 123 10.72 1.11 4.28
N PHE A 124 10.17 1.40 3.09
CA PHE A 124 10.44 2.65 2.38
C PHE A 124 10.00 3.88 3.18
N LEU A 125 8.80 3.85 3.78
CA LEU A 125 8.26 4.94 4.60
C LEU A 125 9.15 5.24 5.82
N ILE A 126 9.60 4.20 6.52
CA ILE A 126 10.51 4.33 7.67
C ILE A 126 11.83 4.97 7.24
N TRP A 127 12.43 4.48 6.15
CA TRP A 127 13.66 5.05 5.59
C TRP A 127 13.49 6.52 5.18
N ALA A 128 12.40 6.84 4.48
CA ALA A 128 12.13 8.18 3.99
C ALA A 128 11.88 9.16 5.15
N TRP A 129 11.14 8.73 6.17
CA TRP A 129 10.91 9.51 7.40
C TRP A 129 12.20 9.76 8.17
N ALA A 130 13.03 8.73 8.36
CA ALA A 130 14.32 8.87 9.04
C ALA A 130 15.26 9.82 8.27
N THR A 131 15.28 9.74 6.93
CA THR A 131 16.05 10.63 6.07
C THR A 131 15.59 12.08 6.19
N LEU A 132 14.28 12.31 6.14
CA LEU A 132 13.68 13.64 6.25
C LEU A 132 14.06 14.32 7.58
N ASN A 133 13.94 13.60 8.70
CA ASN A 133 14.25 14.15 10.02
C ASN A 133 15.74 14.42 10.25
N ARG A 134 16.64 13.62 9.65
CA ARG A 134 18.08 13.86 9.73
C ARG A 134 18.49 15.16 9.05
N VAL A 135 17.84 15.52 7.95
CA VAL A 135 18.09 16.78 7.24
C VAL A 135 17.64 17.96 8.11
N THR A 136 16.40 17.91 8.63
CA THR A 136 15.87 18.97 9.50
C THR A 136 16.74 19.23 10.72
N LEU A 137 17.24 18.17 11.38
CA LEU A 137 18.12 18.31 12.54
C LEU A 137 19.47 18.96 12.19
N ARG A 138 20.07 18.63 11.04
CA ARG A 138 21.34 19.25 10.61
C ARG A 138 21.18 20.74 10.30
N ASP A 139 20.09 21.10 9.62
CA ASP A 139 19.81 22.50 9.29
C ASP A 139 19.66 23.36 10.55
N GLN A 140 19.03 22.82 11.61
CA GLN A 140 18.91 23.50 12.89
C GLN A 140 20.27 23.79 13.54
N VAL A 141 21.20 22.83 13.56
CA VAL A 141 22.54 23.02 14.15
C VAL A 141 23.35 24.07 13.40
N SER A 142 23.26 24.12 12.06
CA SER A 142 24.00 25.10 11.25
C SER A 142 23.57 26.56 11.47
N THR A 143 22.34 26.80 11.94
CA THR A 143 21.82 28.15 12.18
C THR A 143 22.14 28.72 13.56
N GLN A 144 22.80 27.94 14.43
CA GLN A 144 23.16 28.35 15.80
C GLN A 144 24.61 28.80 15.98
N HIS A 145 25.34 29.04 14.88
CA HIS A 145 26.70 29.57 14.86
C HIS A 145 26.76 30.87 14.05
#